data_AF-A0A089LT61-F1
#
_entry.id   AF-A0A089LT61-F1
#
_cell.length_a   1.000
_cell.length_b   1.000
_cell.length_c   1.000
_cell.angle_alpha   90.00
_cell.angle_beta   90.00
_cell.angle_gamma   90.00
#
_symmetry.space_group_name_H-M   'P 1'
#
loop_
_entity.id
_entity.type
_entity.pdbx_description
1 polymer ?
#
loop_
_entity_poly.entity_id
_entity_poly.type
_entity_poly.pdbx_seq_one_letter_code
_entity_poly.pdbx_strand_id
1 'polypeptide(L)'
;MFGDVLRKLRQERKLNMDEFVKQINQKYNMTFSKSMVSRWENNLTDPRMESVRVIADFFEVSMDDLLELNTDQDHSLKEFESYMANPEHDLFFKELMGAPEERIEDLKKVWEIIKRSSESEDK
;
A
#
# COMPACT_ATOMS: atom_id res chain seq x y z
N MET A 1 -1.78 -13.10 1.49
CA MET A 1 -1.92 -12.88 2.95
C MET A 1 -0.54 -12.65 3.56
N PHE A 2 -0.44 -12.06 4.77
CA PHE A 2 0.84 -11.75 5.44
C PHE A 2 1.89 -12.88 5.35
N GLY A 3 1.48 -14.13 5.63
CA GLY A 3 2.38 -15.28 5.60
C GLY A 3 3.00 -15.56 4.23
N ASP A 4 2.23 -15.34 3.16
CA ASP A 4 2.68 -15.51 1.78
C ASP A 4 3.72 -14.45 1.42
N VAL A 5 3.47 -13.19 1.80
CA VAL A 5 4.41 -12.07 1.59
C VAL A 5 5.70 -12.29 2.37
N LEU A 6 5.61 -12.68 3.64
CA LEU A 6 6.80 -12.99 4.45
C LEU A 6 7.65 -14.11 3.81
N ARG A 7 7.00 -15.19 3.35
CA ARG A 7 7.69 -16.29 2.67
C ARG A 7 8.39 -15.81 1.39
N LYS A 8 7.70 -15.01 0.58
CA LYS A 8 8.24 -14.43 -0.66
C LYS A 8 9.48 -13.58 -0.37
N LEU A 9 9.38 -12.61 0.53
CA LEU A 9 10.50 -11.73 0.89
C LEU A 9 11.72 -12.51 1.41
N ARG A 10 11.48 -13.54 2.25
CA ARG A 10 12.54 -14.43 2.74
C ARG A 10 13.25 -15.16 1.59
N GLN A 11 12.47 -15.71 0.64
CA GLN A 11 13.00 -16.44 -0.50
C GLN A 11 13.71 -15.55 -1.52
N GLU A 12 13.24 -14.31 -1.74
CA GLU A 12 13.92 -13.31 -2.58
C GLU A 12 15.31 -12.94 -2.04
N ARG A 13 15.44 -12.88 -0.70
CA ARG A 13 16.73 -12.75 -0.03
C ARG A 13 17.53 -14.06 0.10
N LYS A 14 17.02 -15.16 -0.48
CA LYS A 14 17.63 -16.51 -0.47
C LYS A 14 17.91 -17.05 0.93
N LEU A 15 17.11 -16.64 1.92
CA LEU A 15 17.25 -17.11 3.30
C LEU A 15 16.39 -18.35 3.50
N ASN A 16 16.90 -19.38 4.16
CA ASN A 16 16.04 -20.38 4.79
C ASN A 16 15.46 -19.85 6.12
N MET A 17 14.49 -20.55 6.72
CA MET A 17 13.87 -20.07 7.96
C MET A 17 14.87 -19.95 9.12
N ASP A 18 15.83 -20.86 9.23
CA ASP A 18 16.82 -20.84 10.31
C ASP A 18 17.77 -19.65 10.17
N GLU A 19 18.21 -19.35 8.94
CA GLU A 19 19.03 -18.18 8.62
C GLU A 19 18.28 -16.88 8.89
N PHE A 20 17.02 -16.79 8.45
CA PHE A 20 16.17 -15.64 8.71
C PHE A 20 16.01 -15.38 10.21
N VAL A 21 15.62 -16.41 10.97
CA VAL A 21 15.46 -16.35 12.42
C VAL A 21 16.75 -15.89 13.09
N LYS A 22 17.89 -16.46 12.71
CA LYS A 22 19.20 -16.09 13.27
C LYS A 22 19.50 -14.61 13.02
N GLN A 23 19.35 -14.14 11.79
CA GLN A 23 19.70 -12.77 11.41
C GLN A 23 18.77 -11.74 12.05
N ILE A 24 17.45 -11.96 12.00
CA ILE A 24 16.48 -10.99 12.53
C ILE A 24 16.55 -10.90 14.07
N ASN A 25 16.72 -12.03 14.76
CA ASN A 25 16.90 -12.04 16.20
C ASN A 25 18.18 -11.32 16.62
N GLN A 26 19.28 -11.54 15.89
CA GLN A 26 20.55 -10.87 16.17
C GLN A 26 20.48 -9.35 15.92
N LYS A 27 19.80 -8.92 14.85
CA LYS A 27 19.72 -7.50 14.48
C LYS A 27 18.81 -6.69 15.40
N TYR A 28 17.69 -7.27 15.86
CA TYR A 28 16.65 -6.55 16.59
C TYR A 28 16.42 -7.03 18.03
N ASN A 29 17.29 -7.91 18.54
CA ASN A 29 17.15 -8.52 19.87
C ASN A 29 15.79 -9.21 20.07
N MET A 30 15.33 -9.92 19.04
CA MET A 30 14.08 -10.67 19.04
C MET A 30 14.30 -12.14 19.42
N THR A 31 13.20 -12.86 19.71
CA THR A 31 13.22 -14.28 20.08
C THR A 31 12.32 -15.12 19.18
N PHE A 32 12.32 -14.83 17.87
CA PHE A 32 11.57 -15.64 16.91
C PHE A 32 12.13 -17.06 16.85
N SER A 33 11.25 -18.04 16.69
CA SER A 33 11.64 -19.43 16.48
C SER A 33 11.27 -19.88 15.08
N LYS A 34 11.95 -20.92 14.56
CA LYS A 34 11.60 -21.54 13.27
C LYS A 34 10.13 -21.95 13.21
N SER A 35 9.60 -22.50 14.30
CA SER A 35 8.19 -22.90 14.40
C SER A 35 7.25 -21.69 14.31
N MET A 36 7.59 -20.58 14.97
CA MET A 36 6.82 -19.34 14.90
C MET A 36 6.77 -18.78 13.47
N VAL A 37 7.92 -18.68 12.81
CA VAL A 37 8.00 -18.25 11.41
C VAL A 37 7.26 -19.21 10.48
N SER A 38 7.39 -20.52 10.69
CA SER A 38 6.65 -21.51 9.91
C SER A 38 5.13 -21.34 10.06
N ARG A 39 4.63 -21.05 11.28
CA ARG A 39 3.19 -20.82 11.49
C ARG A 39 2.73 -19.54 10.81
N TRP A 40 3.52 -18.47 10.87
CA TRP A 40 3.27 -17.24 10.14
C TRP A 40 3.22 -17.46 8.63
N GLU A 41 4.25 -18.08 8.05
CA GLU A 41 4.33 -18.33 6.61
C GLU A 41 3.27 -19.29 6.07
N ASN A 42 2.62 -20.07 6.94
CA ASN A 42 1.50 -20.94 6.56
C ASN A 42 0.14 -20.36 6.99
N ASN A 43 0.09 -19.08 7.38
CA ASN A 43 -1.12 -18.37 7.81
C ASN A 43 -1.88 -19.10 8.95
N LEU A 44 -1.17 -19.83 9.81
CA LEU A 44 -1.75 -20.60 10.93
C LEU A 44 -1.94 -19.77 12.20
N THR A 45 -1.21 -18.65 12.31
CA THR A 45 -1.28 -17.70 13.42
C THR A 45 -0.84 -16.34 12.93
N ASP A 46 -1.41 -15.28 13.48
CA ASP A 46 -0.98 -13.92 13.16
C ASP A 46 0.23 -13.49 14.00
N PRO A 47 1.14 -12.68 13.42
CA PRO A 47 2.21 -12.02 14.16
C PRO A 47 1.64 -10.93 15.08
N ARG A 48 2.39 -10.57 16.13
CA ARG A 48 2.12 -9.34 16.87
C ARG A 48 2.59 -8.13 16.04
N MET A 49 1.98 -6.96 16.24
CA MET A 49 2.37 -5.74 15.52
C MET A 49 3.84 -5.36 15.65
N GLU A 50 4.46 -5.65 16.81
CA GLU A 50 5.90 -5.50 16.99
C GLU A 50 6.70 -6.38 16.04
N SER A 51 6.28 -7.63 15.84
CA SER A 51 6.91 -8.53 14.87
C SER A 51 6.76 -8.02 13.44
N VAL A 52 5.57 -7.53 13.08
CA VAL A 52 5.30 -6.96 11.74
C VAL A 52 6.24 -5.79 11.47
N ARG A 53 6.36 -4.84 12.41
CA ARG A 53 7.25 -3.67 12.29
C ARG A 53 8.71 -4.08 12.09
N VAL A 54 9.20 -5.03 12.88
CA VAL A 54 10.60 -5.50 12.80
C VAL A 54 10.85 -6.25 11.50
N ILE A 55 9.89 -7.04 11.03
CA ILE A 55 9.99 -7.76 9.75
C ILE A 55 10.00 -6.77 8.58
N ALA A 56 9.13 -5.76 8.59
CA ALA A 56 9.08 -4.72 7.57
C ALA A 56 10.42 -3.98 7.47
N ASP A 57 10.97 -3.55 8.61
CA ASP A 57 12.29 -2.90 8.67
C ASP A 57 13.44 -3.83 8.26
N PHE A 58 13.38 -5.13 8.64
CA PHE A 58 14.39 -6.11 8.22
C PHE A 58 14.42 -6.25 6.69
N PHE A 59 13.26 -6.30 6.04
CA PHE A 59 13.11 -6.48 4.60
C PHE A 59 13.13 -5.19 3.79
N GLU A 60 13.16 -4.02 4.44
CA GLU A 60 13.13 -2.69 3.82
C GLU A 60 11.85 -2.47 2.98
N VAL A 61 10.72 -2.91 3.52
CA VAL A 61 9.38 -2.74 2.92
C VAL A 61 8.47 -1.96 3.87
N SER A 62 7.38 -1.38 3.36
CA SER A 62 6.38 -0.77 4.25
C SER A 62 5.58 -1.84 5.00
N MET A 63 5.01 -1.48 6.15
CA MET A 63 4.08 -2.37 6.86
C MET A 63 2.82 -2.65 6.03
N ASP A 64 2.39 -1.67 5.22
CA ASP A 64 1.22 -1.80 4.36
C ASP A 64 1.44 -2.84 3.25
N ASP A 65 2.65 -2.88 2.66
CA ASP A 65 3.02 -3.91 1.69
C ASP A 65 3.07 -5.30 2.33
N LEU A 66 3.62 -5.39 3.55
CA LEU A 66 3.76 -6.65 4.28
C LEU A 66 2.40 -7.21 4.73
N LEU A 67 1.45 -6.34 5.04
CA LEU A 67 0.09 -6.69 5.45
C LEU A 67 -0.90 -6.72 4.27
N GLU A 68 -0.44 -6.47 3.04
CA GLU A 68 -1.28 -6.34 1.84
C GLU A 68 -2.41 -5.31 2.02
N LEU A 69 -2.19 -4.24 2.79
CA LEU A 69 -3.16 -3.15 2.98
C LEU A 69 -3.26 -2.25 1.74
N ASN A 70 -2.35 -2.40 0.77
CA ASN A 70 -2.29 -1.62 -0.47
C ASN A 70 -3.14 -2.19 -1.62
N THR A 71 -3.97 -3.23 -1.40
CA THR A 71 -4.79 -3.81 -2.48
C THR A 71 -5.82 -2.84 -3.07
N ASP A 72 -6.22 -1.81 -2.33
CA ASP A 72 -7.15 -0.77 -2.80
C ASP A 72 -6.44 0.36 -3.56
N GLN A 73 -5.12 0.55 -3.34
CA GLN A 73 -4.34 1.53 -4.10
C GLN A 73 -4.14 1.08 -5.56
N ASP A 74 -3.98 -0.23 -5.80
CA ASP A 74 -3.80 -0.76 -7.16
C ASP A 74 -5.04 -0.51 -8.04
N HIS A 75 -6.24 -0.58 -7.47
CA HIS A 75 -7.47 -0.24 -8.21
C HIS A 75 -7.61 1.26 -8.49
N SER A 76 -7.38 2.12 -7.51
CA SER A 76 -7.49 3.57 -7.70
C SER A 76 -6.40 4.13 -8.64
N LEU A 77 -5.18 3.59 -8.57
CA LEU A 77 -4.11 3.92 -9.51
C LEU A 77 -4.44 3.46 -10.93
N LYS A 78 -4.92 2.23 -11.12
CA LYS A 78 -5.33 1.74 -12.46
C LYS A 78 -6.47 2.54 -13.06
N GLU A 79 -7.47 2.90 -12.26
CA GLU A 79 -8.59 3.74 -12.70
C GLU A 79 -8.09 5.14 -13.09
N PHE A 80 -7.23 5.73 -12.28
CA PHE A 80 -6.60 7.01 -12.57
C PHE A 80 -5.73 6.97 -13.83
N GLU A 81 -4.86 5.96 -13.96
CA GLU A 81 -4.01 5.74 -15.14
C GLU A 81 -4.86 5.57 -16.40
N SER A 82 -5.95 4.79 -16.33
CA SER A 82 -6.87 4.60 -17.45
C SER A 82 -7.60 5.91 -17.81
N TYR A 83 -7.97 6.73 -16.82
CA TYR A 83 -8.60 8.02 -17.05
C TYR A 83 -7.63 9.02 -17.71
N MET A 84 -6.39 9.05 -17.25
CA MET A 84 -5.32 9.92 -17.76
C MET A 84 -4.75 9.45 -19.11
N ALA A 85 -4.98 8.20 -19.51
CA ALA A 85 -4.60 7.70 -20.83
C ALA A 85 -5.33 8.40 -21.98
N ASN A 86 -6.43 9.12 -21.70
CA ASN A 86 -7.05 10.02 -22.67
C ASN A 86 -6.22 11.32 -22.80
N PRO A 87 -5.69 11.65 -23.99
CA PRO A 87 -4.89 12.87 -24.21
C PRO A 87 -5.59 14.18 -23.80
N GLU A 88 -6.91 14.25 -23.90
CA GLU A 88 -7.67 15.45 -23.49
C GLU A 88 -7.67 15.63 -21.97
N HIS A 89 -7.80 14.54 -21.21
CA HIS A 89 -7.77 14.58 -19.76
C HIS A 89 -6.36 14.92 -19.24
N ASP A 90 -5.33 14.33 -19.85
CA ASP A 90 -3.93 14.66 -19.53
C ASP A 90 -3.61 16.14 -19.80
N LEU A 91 -4.04 16.66 -20.95
CA LEU A 91 -3.84 18.06 -21.30
C LEU A 91 -4.57 19.00 -20.32
N PHE A 92 -5.83 18.73 -20.02
CA PHE A 92 -6.61 19.50 -19.06
C PHE A 92 -5.97 19.50 -17.66
N PHE A 93 -5.53 18.33 -17.17
CA PHE A 93 -4.87 18.22 -15.88
C PHE A 93 -3.55 18.98 -15.82
N LYS A 94 -2.75 18.97 -16.90
CA LYS A 94 -1.51 19.76 -17.00
C LYS A 94 -1.77 21.25 -16.95
N GLU A 95 -2.80 21.73 -17.63
CA GLU A 95 -3.22 23.14 -17.56
C GLU A 95 -3.67 23.51 -16.14
N LEU A 96 -4.43 22.63 -15.48
CA LEU A 96 -4.88 22.83 -14.11
C LEU A 96 -3.71 22.91 -13.13
N MET A 97 -2.69 22.04 -13.26
CA MET A 97 -1.49 22.05 -12.43
C MET A 97 -0.64 23.31 -12.58
N GLY A 98 -0.71 23.97 -13.75
CA GLY A 98 -0.04 25.24 -14.02
C GLY A 98 -0.86 26.48 -13.67
N ALA A 99 -2.11 26.33 -13.22
CA ALA A 99 -3.02 27.45 -12.98
C ALA A 99 -2.71 28.15 -11.63
N PRO A 100 -2.99 29.46 -11.51
CA PRO A 100 -2.98 30.15 -10.22
C PRO A 100 -3.93 29.49 -9.21
N GLU A 101 -3.55 29.45 -7.93
CA GLU A 101 -4.33 28.81 -6.86
C GLU A 101 -5.79 29.31 -6.82
N GLU A 102 -6.02 30.60 -7.06
CA GLU A 102 -7.36 31.22 -7.11
C GLU A 102 -8.27 30.56 -8.14
N ARG A 103 -7.73 30.19 -9.32
CA ARG A 103 -8.53 29.51 -10.36
C ARG A 103 -8.89 28.08 -9.97
N ILE A 104 -7.98 27.38 -9.28
CA ILE A 104 -8.26 26.04 -8.76
C ILE A 104 -9.38 26.12 -7.71
N GLU A 105 -9.37 27.16 -6.87
CA GLU A 105 -10.40 27.39 -5.87
C GLU A 105 -11.77 27.69 -6.50
N ASP A 106 -11.81 28.47 -7.56
CA ASP A 106 -13.06 28.72 -8.28
C ASP A 106 -13.60 27.45 -8.96
N LEU A 107 -12.72 26.63 -9.55
CA LEU A 107 -13.12 25.34 -10.11
C LEU A 107 -13.72 24.41 -9.04
N LYS A 108 -13.15 24.38 -7.83
CA LYS A 108 -13.72 23.63 -6.69
C LYS A 108 -15.12 24.11 -6.34
N LYS A 109 -15.36 25.42 -6.31
CA LYS A 109 -16.72 25.97 -6.05
C LYS A 109 -17.72 25.52 -7.11
N VAL A 110 -17.33 25.56 -8.39
CA VAL A 110 -18.18 25.08 -9.49
C VAL A 110 -18.48 23.60 -9.34
N TRP A 111 -17.48 22.79 -8.99
CA TRP A 111 -17.64 21.36 -8.78
C TRP A 111 -18.63 21.03 -7.65
N GLU A 112 -18.58 21.77 -6.54
CA GLU A 112 -19.53 21.61 -5.44
C GLU A 112 -20.97 21.99 -5.82
N ILE A 113 -21.15 22.92 -6.76
CA ILE A 113 -22.47 23.22 -7.34
C ILE A 113 -22.97 22.04 -8.18
N ILE A 114 -22.12 21.50 -9.06
CA ILE A 114 -22.47 20.37 -9.94
C ILE A 114 -22.91 19.15 -9.13
N LYS A 115 -22.15 18.78 -8.09
CA LYS A 115 -22.50 17.66 -7.19
C LYS A 115 -23.88 17.81 -6.56
N ARG A 116 -24.20 19.00 -6.06
CA ARG A 116 -25.49 19.29 -5.42
C ARG A 116 -26.65 19.20 -6.41
N SER A 117 -26.43 19.58 -7.67
CA SER A 117 -27.44 19.45 -8.73
C SER A 117 -27.72 17.99 -9.07
N SER A 118 -26.68 17.13 -9.16
CA SER A 118 -26.88 15.69 -9.43
C SER A 118 -27.60 14.95 -8.30
N GLU A 119 -27.44 15.36 -7.03
CA GLU A 119 -28.13 14.75 -5.89
C GLU A 119 -29.63 15.12 -5.79
N SER A 120 -30.06 16.17 -6.49
CA SER A 120 -31.44 16.66 -6.47
C SER A 120 -32.36 16.04 -7.51
N GLU A 121 -31.80 15.35 -8.50
CA GLU A 121 -32.55 14.65 -9.57
C GLU A 121 -32.89 13.19 -9.22
N ASP A 122 -32.29 12.62 -8.16
CA ASP A 122 -32.51 11.25 -7.67
C ASP A 122 -33.60 11.14 -6.56
N LYS A 123 -34.47 12.13 -6.40
CA LYS A 123 -35.62 12.13 -5.47
C LYS A 123 -36.95 12.36 -6.18
#